data_AF-A0A2A3HCL3-F1
#
_entry.id   AF-A0A2A3HCL3-F1
#
_cell.length_a   1.000
_cell.length_b   1.000
_cell.length_c   1.000
_cell.angle_alpha   90.00
_cell.angle_beta   90.00
_cell.angle_gamma   90.00
#
_symmetry.space_group_name_H-M   'P 1'
#
loop_
_entity.id
_entity.type
_entity.pdbx_description
1 polymer ?
#
loop_
_entity_poly.entity_id
_entity_poly.type
_entity_poly.pdbx_seq_one_letter_code
_entity_poly.pdbx_strand_id
1 'polypeptide(L)' 'MKLLLDSTRCQGYGLCQEPAPELIDLDEWGYAQLRVGDVPPGDEEAAVAAVAACPNSALRLVK' A
#
# COMPACT_ATOMS: atom_id res chain seq x y z
N MET A 1 -6.82 -9.56 6.99
CA MET A 1 -5.80 -9.76 5.93
C MET A 1 -4.75 -8.70 6.18
N LYS A 2 -3.46 -9.03 6.13
CA LYS A 2 -2.44 -8.05 6.50
C LYS A 2 -1.81 -7.41 5.27
N LEU A 3 -1.83 -6.09 5.21
CA LEU A 3 -1.09 -5.32 4.22
C LEU A 3 0.32 -5.09 4.75
N LEU A 4 1.33 -5.39 3.93
CA LEU A 4 2.73 -5.25 4.30
C LEU A 4 3.46 -4.40 3.26
N LEU A 5 4.32 -3.52 3.75
CA LEU A 5 5.20 -2.68 2.97
C LEU A 5 6.65 -3.08 3.23
N ASP A 6 7.40 -3.33 2.15
CA ASP A 6 8.84 -3.41 2.16
C ASP A 6 9.42 -2.04 1.76
N SER A 7 9.83 -1.27 2.78
CA SER A 7 10.40 0.07 2.57
C SER A 7 11.71 0.06 1.79
N THR A 8 12.45 -1.07 1.78
CA THR A 8 13.70 -1.19 1.03
C THR A 8 13.47 -1.31 -0.48
N ARG A 9 12.25 -1.66 -0.89
CA ARG A 9 11.82 -1.78 -2.29
C ARG A 9 10.94 -0.62 -2.74
N CYS A 10 10.45 0.20 -1.82
CA CYS A 10 9.64 1.35 -2.16
C CYS A 10 10.53 2.40 -2.84
N GLN A 11 10.16 2.82 -4.05
CA GLN A 11 10.92 3.82 -4.83
C GLN A 11 10.19 5.17 -4.94
N GLY A 12 9.14 5.40 -4.14
CA GLY A 12 8.45 6.69 -4.11
C GLY A 12 7.52 6.98 -5.30
N TYR A 13 6.99 5.97 -5.99
CA TYR A 13 6.13 6.18 -7.17
C TYR A 13 4.76 6.82 -6.86
N GLY A 14 4.27 6.71 -5.63
CA GLY A 14 2.97 7.25 -5.19
C GLY A 14 1.71 6.54 -5.72
N LEU A 15 1.82 5.66 -6.72
CA LEU A 15 0.68 5.01 -7.40
C LEU A 15 -0.22 4.16 -6.49
N CYS A 16 0.32 3.65 -5.38
CA CYS A 16 -0.45 2.83 -4.46
C CYS A 16 -1.46 3.62 -3.61
N GLN A 17 -1.27 4.93 -3.44
CA GLN A 17 -2.13 5.75 -2.59
C GLN A 17 -3.47 6.09 -3.27
N GLU A 18 -3.51 6.20 -4.60
CA GLU A 18 -4.74 6.51 -5.34
C GLU A 18 -5.86 5.45 -5.12
N PRO A 19 -5.61 4.14 -5.26
CA PRO A 19 -6.65 3.13 -5.03
C PRO A 19 -6.96 2.86 -3.55
N ALA A 20 -6.09 3.25 -2.62
CA ALA A 20 -6.23 2.93 -1.19
C ALA A 20 -5.79 4.08 -0.27
N PRO A 21 -6.39 5.28 -0.39
CA PRO A 21 -6.00 6.45 0.42
C PRO A 21 -6.23 6.24 1.92
N GLU A 22 -7.20 5.40 2.29
CA GLU A 22 -7.50 5.06 3.68
C GLU A 22 -6.49 4.08 4.30
N LEU A 23 -5.79 3.31 3.45
CA LEU A 23 -4.83 2.28 3.90
C LEU A 23 -3.38 2.75 3.82
N ILE A 24 -3.07 3.63 2.87
CA ILE A 24 -1.72 4.04 2.52
C ILE A 24 -1.64 5.56 2.50
N ASP A 25 -0.60 6.08 3.14
CA ASP A 25 -0.19 7.47 3.04
C ASP A 25 1.14 7.58 2.29
N LEU A 26 1.47 8.79 1.83
CA LEU A 26 2.77 9.10 1.25
C LEU A 26 3.47 10.15 2.13
N ASP A 27 4.76 9.95 2.40
CA ASP A 27 5.56 11.01 3.02
C ASP A 27 5.87 12.16 2.06
N GLU A 28 6.60 13.17 2.56
CA GLU A 28 7.00 14.35 1.79
C GLU A 28 7.90 14.03 0.57
N TRP A 29 8.47 12.82 0.51
CA TRP A 29 9.30 12.33 -0.59
C TRP A 29 8.57 11.29 -1.47
N GLY A 30 7.29 11.04 -1.21
CA GLY A 30 6.45 10.11 -1.97
C GLY A 30 6.60 8.64 -1.58
N TYR A 31 7.35 8.31 -0.52
CA TYR A 31 7.44 6.93 -0.04
C TYR A 31 6.16 6.54 0.70
N ALA A 32 5.72 5.31 0.45
CA ALA A 32 4.51 4.79 1.07
C ALA A 32 4.71 4.58 2.57
N GLN A 33 3.65 4.82 3.34
CA GLN A 33 3.49 4.43 4.73
C GLN A 33 2.14 3.74 4.89
N LEU A 34 2.07 2.67 5.70
CA LEU A 34 0.81 2.00 5.97
C LEU A 34 0.09 2.70 7.14
N ARG A 35 -1.14 3.14 6.92
CA ARG A 35 -2.02 3.68 7.97
C ARG A 35 -2.55 2.56 8.87
N VAL A 36 -2.67 1.36 8.32
CA VAL A 36 -3.19 0.17 9.01
C VAL A 36 -2.28 -1.04 8.78
N GLY A 37 -2.18 -1.90 9.79
CA GLY A 37 -1.51 -3.19 9.64
C GLY A 37 -2.45 -4.26 9.07
N ASP A 38 -3.68 -4.33 9.57
CA ASP A 38 -4.72 -5.22 9.05
C ASP A 38 -5.71 -4.43 8.18
N VAL A 39 -6.09 -5.01 7.05
CA VAL A 39 -7.03 -4.44 6.09
C VAL A 39 -8.44 -4.51 6.70
N PRO A 40 -9.14 -3.37 6.88
CA PRO A 40 -10.50 -3.34 7.38
C PRO A 40 -11.47 -4.08 6.45
N PRO A 41 -12.58 -4.62 6.99
CA PRO A 41 -13.63 -5.20 6.16
C PRO A 41 -14.26 -4.13 5.27
N GLY A 42 -14.30 -4.39 3.96
CA GLY A 42 -14.76 -3.45 2.93
C GLY A 42 -13.65 -2.80 2.12
N ASP A 43 -12.39 -2.88 2.58
CA ASP A 43 -11.22 -2.30 1.91
C ASP A 43 -10.36 -3.34 1.18
N GLU A 44 -10.81 -4.59 1.08
CA GLU A 44 -10.04 -5.67 0.46
C GLU A 44 -9.73 -5.40 -1.02
N GLU A 45 -10.69 -4.87 -1.77
CA GLU A 45 -10.48 -4.52 -3.19
C GLU A 45 -9.49 -3.35 -3.35
N ALA A 46 -9.59 -2.33 -2.50
CA ALA A 46 -8.65 -1.21 -2.45
C ALA A 46 -7.22 -1.70 -2.15
N ALA A 47 -7.07 -2.59 -1.16
CA ALA A 47 -5.79 -3.16 -0.80
C ALA A 47 -5.17 -3.98 -1.95
N VAL A 48 -5.98 -4.78 -2.66
CA VAL A 48 -5.53 -5.53 -3.84
C VAL A 48 -5.10 -4.59 -4.96
N ALA A 49 -5.88 -3.54 -5.23
CA ALA A 49 -5.56 -2.54 -6.25
C ALA A 49 -4.25 -1.78 -5.92
N ALA A 50 -4.03 -1.42 -4.66
CA ALA A 50 -2.79 -0.78 -4.21
C ALA A 50 -1.56 -1.67 -4.40
N VAL A 51 -1.67 -2.97 -4.11
CA VAL A 51 -0.60 -3.94 -4.38
C VAL A 51 -0.31 -4.03 -5.87
N ALA A 52 -1.35 -4.11 -6.71
CA ALA A 52 -1.21 -4.19 -8.17
C ALA A 52 -0.63 -2.92 -8.79
N ALA A 53 -0.90 -1.75 -8.21
CA ALA A 53 -0.40 -0.46 -8.68
C ALA A 53 1.11 -0.27 -8.44
N CYS A 54 1.74 -1.06 -7.56
CA CYS A 54 3.14 -0.89 -7.19
C CYS A 54 4.10 -1.48 -8.25
N PRO A 55 4.86 -0.66 -9.01
CA PRO A 55 5.70 -1.16 -10.10
C PRO A 55 6.87 -2.05 -9.65
N ASN A 56 7.34 -1.86 -8.41
CA ASN A 56 8.49 -2.58 -7.85
C ASN A 56 8.09 -3.67 -6.83
N SER A 57 6.79 -3.95 -6.72
CA SER A 57 6.21 -4.94 -5.79
C SER A 57 6.67 -4.75 -4.34
N ALA A 58 6.68 -3.49 -3.88
CA ALA A 58 7.00 -3.15 -2.49
C ALA A 58 5.86 -3.47 -1.52
N LEU A 59 4.63 -3.61 -2.02
CA LEU A 59 3.44 -3.95 -1.24
C LEU A 59 3.05 -5.41 -1.45
N ARG A 60 2.54 -6.05 -0.40
CA ARG A 60 1.99 -7.42 -0.46
C ARG A 60 0.86 -7.62 0.54
N LEU A 61 -0.08 -8.49 0.18
CA LEU A 61 -1.12 -9.00 1.07
C LEU A 61 -0.74 -10.39 1.57
N VAL A 62 -0.92 -10.62 2.87
CA VAL A 62 -0.79 -11.94 3.49
C VAL A 62 -2.06 -12.28 4.28
N LYS A 63 -2.36 -13.57 4.40
CA LYS A 63 -3.48 -14.06 5.20
C LYS A 63 -3.27 -13.80 6.68
#